data_AF-A0A841K7C7-F1
#
_entry.id   AF-A0A841K7C7-F1
#
_cell.length_a   1.000
_cell.length_b   1.000
_cell.length_c   1.000
_cell.angle_alpha   90.00
_cell.angle_beta   90.00
_cell.angle_gamma   90.00
#
_symmetry.space_group_name_H-M   'P 1'
#
loop_
_entity.id
_entity.type
_entity.pdbx_description
1 polymer ?
#
loop_
_entity_poly.entity_id
_entity_poly.type
_entity_poly.pdbx_seq_one_letter_code
_entity_poly.pdbx_strand_id
1 'polypeptide(L)'
;MNEHSPSVQDKTSELKDAVRRARLEDAERSEVIAELRTAALARLELVAAAVAPVLAELPEGIDLFDHGLVAGERPRFYVDVLAFVEVDRDRRTFRFLVDTRHGRRLLAASEDVDVIRRAVTDYVARRLVEREKALAADASPAAAPSHEAAGRHGGDLLFAFVMGALVGATLFYLALWWRILE
;
A
#
# COMPACT_ATOMS: atom_id res chain seq x y z
N MET A 1 22.75 -72.19 -6.18
CA MET A 1 22.04 -70.93 -6.43
C MET A 1 21.73 -70.33 -5.06
N ASN A 2 22.63 -69.53 -4.50
CA ASN A 2 22.46 -69.01 -3.13
C ASN A 2 21.78 -67.65 -3.23
N GLU A 3 20.48 -67.59 -2.93
CA GLU A 3 19.77 -66.32 -2.78
C GLU A 3 20.20 -65.66 -1.47
N HIS A 4 21.09 -64.67 -1.55
CA HIS A 4 21.32 -63.74 -0.46
C HIS A 4 20.07 -62.86 -0.30
N SER A 5 19.17 -63.26 0.61
CA SER A 5 18.17 -62.34 1.12
C SER A 5 18.89 -61.20 1.85
N PRO A 6 18.71 -59.92 1.44
CA PRO A 6 19.37 -58.80 2.11
C PRO A 6 18.94 -58.77 3.57
N SER A 7 19.92 -58.94 4.48
CA SER A 7 19.67 -58.98 5.91
C SER A 7 19.11 -57.63 6.39
N VAL A 8 18.25 -57.63 7.40
CA VAL A 8 17.61 -56.42 7.97
C VAL A 8 18.62 -55.34 8.38
N GLN A 9 19.88 -55.71 8.67
CA GLN A 9 20.96 -54.75 8.94
C GLN A 9 21.37 -53.93 7.69
N ASP A 10 21.33 -54.53 6.50
CA ASP A 10 21.70 -53.88 5.24
C ASP A 10 20.74 -52.75 4.90
N LYS A 11 19.43 -53.02 4.98
CA LYS A 11 18.37 -52.01 4.80
C LYS A 11 18.40 -50.88 5.85
N THR A 12 18.80 -51.21 7.08
CA THR A 12 18.96 -50.20 8.14
C THR A 12 20.18 -49.30 7.87
N SER A 13 21.22 -49.83 7.24
CA SER A 13 22.37 -49.04 6.77
C SER A 13 21.99 -48.15 5.58
N GLU A 14 21.26 -48.68 4.61
CA GLU A 14 20.80 -47.93 3.43
C GLU A 14 19.96 -46.71 3.81
N LEU A 15 19.02 -46.86 4.75
CA LEU A 15 18.22 -45.73 5.24
C LEU A 15 19.07 -44.70 5.99
N LYS A 16 20.02 -45.15 6.83
CA LYS A 16 20.94 -44.23 7.54
C LYS A 16 21.80 -43.43 6.55
N ASP A 17 22.28 -44.08 5.50
CA ASP A 17 23.06 -43.44 4.44
C ASP A 17 22.21 -42.49 3.60
N ALA A 18 20.97 -42.86 3.30
CA ALA A 18 20.01 -41.98 2.63
C ALA A 18 19.68 -40.75 3.48
N VAL A 19 19.42 -40.91 4.78
CA VAL A 19 19.16 -39.80 5.72
C VAL A 19 20.39 -38.90 5.86
N ARG A 20 21.60 -39.48 5.93
CA ARG A 20 22.85 -38.71 5.97
C ARG A 20 23.05 -37.88 4.69
N ARG A 21 22.83 -38.48 3.52
CA ARG A 21 22.87 -37.74 2.24
C ARG A 21 21.82 -36.63 2.18
N ALA A 22 20.57 -36.92 2.56
CA ALA A 22 19.51 -35.92 2.59
C ALA A 22 19.82 -34.73 3.50
N ARG A 23 20.48 -34.95 4.66
CA ARG A 23 20.93 -33.88 5.55
C ARG A 23 22.06 -33.03 4.95
N LEU A 24 22.98 -33.65 4.21
CA LEU A 24 24.05 -32.92 3.52
C LEU A 24 23.47 -32.05 2.41
N GLU A 25 22.59 -32.61 1.58
CA GLU A 25 21.90 -31.86 0.52
C GLU A 25 21.08 -30.69 1.08
N ASP A 26 20.43 -30.87 2.23
CA ASP A 26 19.68 -29.81 2.92
C ASP A 26 20.59 -28.70 3.48
N ALA A 27 21.74 -29.09 4.03
CA ALA A 27 22.76 -28.15 4.50
C ALA A 27 23.34 -27.33 3.34
N GLU A 28 23.71 -27.96 2.22
CA GLU A 28 24.23 -27.29 1.02
C GLU A 28 23.21 -26.29 0.44
N ARG A 29 21.93 -26.67 0.37
CA ARG A 29 20.86 -25.74 -0.08
C ARG A 29 20.71 -24.55 0.85
N SER A 30 20.78 -24.79 2.16
CA SER A 30 20.65 -23.74 3.17
C SER A 30 21.82 -22.75 3.11
N GLU A 31 23.04 -23.25 2.87
CA GLU A 31 24.25 -22.43 2.69
C GLU A 31 24.11 -21.52 1.46
N VAL A 32 23.74 -22.07 0.30
CA VAL A 32 23.52 -21.28 -0.93
C VAL A 32 22.45 -20.20 -0.73
N ILE A 33 21.35 -20.51 -0.03
CA ILE A 33 20.31 -19.51 0.27
C ILE A 33 20.86 -18.41 1.18
N ALA A 34 21.68 -18.75 2.18
CA ALA A 34 22.29 -17.78 3.07
C ALA A 34 23.24 -16.83 2.31
N GLU A 35 24.08 -17.36 1.43
CA GLU A 35 24.96 -16.54 0.58
C GLU A 35 24.18 -15.57 -0.32
N LEU A 36 23.11 -16.06 -0.96
CA LEU A 36 22.24 -15.23 -1.79
C LEU A 36 21.56 -14.11 -0.99
N ARG A 37 21.19 -14.37 0.28
CA ARG A 37 20.63 -13.34 1.17
C ARG A 37 21.68 -12.31 1.55
N THR A 38 22.89 -12.73 1.90
CA THR A 38 24.01 -11.83 2.21
C THR A 38 24.35 -10.94 1.01
N ALA A 39 24.40 -11.50 -0.20
CA ALA A 39 24.61 -10.72 -1.41
C ALA A 39 23.48 -9.70 -1.67
N ALA A 40 22.22 -10.09 -1.44
CA ALA A 40 21.08 -9.18 -1.58
C ALA A 40 21.13 -8.04 -0.54
N LEU A 41 21.53 -8.34 0.71
CA LEU A 41 21.71 -7.33 1.76
C LEU A 41 22.77 -6.30 1.37
N ALA A 42 23.95 -6.75 0.94
CA ALA A 42 25.03 -5.86 0.50
C ALA A 42 24.58 -4.95 -0.66
N ARG A 43 23.77 -5.46 -1.60
CA ARG A 43 23.21 -4.63 -2.67
C ARG A 43 22.22 -3.58 -2.16
N LEU A 44 21.38 -3.94 -1.19
CA LEU A 44 20.44 -2.99 -0.60
C LEU A 44 21.13 -1.95 0.28
N GLU A 45 22.27 -2.28 0.90
CA GLU A 45 23.11 -1.30 1.59
C GLU A 45 23.63 -0.22 0.63
N LEU A 46 23.95 -0.57 -0.63
CA LEU A 46 24.30 0.42 -1.65
C LEU A 46 23.14 1.39 -1.92
N VAL A 47 21.91 0.88 -2.02
CA VAL A 47 20.71 1.72 -2.19
C VAL A 47 20.48 2.59 -0.96
N ALA A 48 20.59 2.02 0.25
CA ALA A 48 20.42 2.75 1.50
C ALA A 48 21.43 3.89 1.62
N ALA A 49 22.71 3.64 1.32
CA ALA A 49 23.75 4.66 1.32
C ALA A 49 23.50 5.76 0.27
N ALA A 50 23.02 5.39 -0.93
CA ALA A 50 22.70 6.35 -1.98
C ALA A 50 21.48 7.21 -1.65
N VAL A 51 20.51 6.66 -0.92
CA VAL A 51 19.27 7.33 -0.51
C VAL A 51 19.46 8.17 0.76
N ALA A 52 20.43 7.83 1.62
CA ALA A 52 20.64 8.52 2.89
C ALA A 52 20.77 10.06 2.78
N PRO A 53 21.48 10.65 1.81
CA PRO A 53 21.51 12.10 1.64
C PRO A 53 20.13 12.73 1.37
N VAL A 54 19.28 12.04 0.59
CA VAL A 54 17.92 12.50 0.28
C VAL A 54 17.06 12.53 1.53
N LEU A 55 17.20 11.51 2.39
CA LEU A 55 16.44 11.41 3.64
C LEU A 55 16.96 12.41 4.70
N ALA A 56 18.23 12.80 4.63
CA ALA A 56 18.79 13.83 5.50
C ALA A 56 18.27 15.25 5.20
N GLU A 57 17.69 15.48 4.01
CA GLU A 57 17.06 16.75 3.62
C GLU A 57 15.61 16.89 4.11
N LEU A 58 15.07 15.87 4.80
CA LEU A 58 13.69 15.90 5.30
C LEU A 58 13.49 17.00 6.36
N PRO A 59 12.36 17.72 6.33
CA PRO A 59 12.04 18.71 7.36
C PRO A 59 11.92 18.07 8.75
N GLU A 60 12.42 18.77 9.77
CA GLU A 60 12.32 18.32 11.16
C GLU A 60 10.85 18.17 11.62
N GLY A 61 10.59 17.18 12.48
CA GLY A 61 9.28 16.93 13.07
C GLY A 61 8.26 16.22 12.16
N ILE A 62 8.67 15.74 10.97
CA ILE A 62 7.82 14.93 10.08
C ILE A 62 8.18 13.44 10.23
N ASP A 63 7.37 12.70 10.98
CA ASP A 63 7.51 11.24 11.16
C ASP A 63 6.80 10.43 10.06
N LEU A 64 6.96 10.84 8.80
CA LEU A 64 6.31 10.17 7.66
C LEU A 64 7.17 9.06 7.06
N PHE A 65 8.47 9.10 7.31
CA PHE A 65 9.48 8.25 6.68
C PHE A 65 10.24 7.46 7.74
N ASP A 66 9.71 6.29 8.08
CA ASP A 66 10.42 5.27 8.86
C ASP A 66 11.24 4.40 7.91
N HIS A 67 12.52 4.74 7.76
CA HIS A 67 13.43 4.09 6.82
C HIS A 67 14.37 3.12 7.53
N GLY A 68 14.63 1.98 6.89
CA GLY A 68 15.47 0.96 7.50
C GLY A 68 15.67 -0.26 6.63
N LEU A 69 16.83 -0.89 6.80
CA LEU A 69 17.17 -2.15 6.15
C LEU A 69 16.75 -3.32 7.03
N VAL A 70 15.90 -4.20 6.49
CA VAL A 70 15.35 -5.36 7.20
C VAL A 70 15.90 -6.65 6.58
N ALA A 71 16.68 -7.39 7.37
CA ALA A 71 17.32 -8.64 6.98
C ALA A 71 16.41 -9.87 7.16
N GLY A 72 15.23 -9.84 6.51
CA GLY A 72 14.31 -10.97 6.47
C GLY A 72 14.68 -12.04 5.44
N GLU A 73 13.80 -13.02 5.24
CA GLU A 73 13.93 -14.04 4.18
C GLU A 73 14.12 -13.41 2.79
N ARG A 74 13.40 -12.31 2.55
CA ARG A 74 13.62 -11.39 1.45
C ARG A 74 14.07 -10.06 2.03
N PRO A 75 15.38 -9.76 1.96
CA PRO A 75 15.90 -8.47 2.39
C PRO A 75 15.16 -7.32 1.72
N ARG A 76 14.83 -6.29 2.48
CA ARG A 76 14.14 -5.08 2.00
C ARG A 76 14.72 -3.85 2.64
N PHE A 77 14.81 -2.79 1.87
CA PHE A 77 15.07 -1.44 2.38
C PHE A 77 13.76 -0.66 2.37
N TYR A 78 13.20 -0.39 3.55
CA TYR A 78 12.01 0.43 3.70
C TYR A 78 12.38 1.91 3.63
N VAL A 79 11.58 2.67 2.87
CA VAL A 79 11.64 4.15 2.79
C VAL A 79 10.60 4.75 3.73
N ASP A 80 9.45 4.09 3.83
CA ASP A 80 8.44 4.31 4.86
C ASP A 80 7.67 3.00 5.10
N VAL A 81 6.55 3.07 5.83
CA VAL A 81 5.71 1.92 6.19
C VAL A 81 5.18 1.13 4.98
N LEU A 82 4.98 1.78 3.83
CA LEU A 82 4.37 1.17 2.65
C LEU A 82 5.34 1.03 1.46
N ALA A 83 6.35 1.89 1.38
CA ALA A 83 7.29 1.97 0.27
C ALA A 83 8.62 1.30 0.62
N PHE A 84 9.06 0.37 -0.22
CA PHE A 84 10.30 -0.36 0.00
C PHE A 84 10.99 -0.74 -1.31
N VAL A 85 12.31 -0.92 -1.23
CA VAL A 85 13.15 -1.45 -2.31
C VAL A 85 13.50 -2.90 -2.00
N GLU A 86 13.32 -3.78 -2.98
CA GLU A 86 13.79 -5.17 -2.94
C GLU A 86 14.67 -5.48 -4.15
N VAL A 87 15.49 -6.53 -4.05
CA VAL A 87 16.22 -7.08 -5.21
C VAL A 87 15.35 -8.15 -5.85
N ASP A 88 15.16 -8.08 -7.18
CA ASP A 88 14.37 -9.05 -7.93
C ASP A 88 15.00 -10.45 -7.91
N ARG A 89 14.28 -11.43 -8.46
CA ARG A 89 14.70 -12.83 -8.57
C ARG A 89 16.00 -13.01 -9.35
N ASP A 90 16.30 -12.10 -10.28
CA ASP A 90 17.55 -12.06 -11.05
C ASP A 90 18.77 -11.63 -10.22
N ARG A 91 18.55 -11.21 -8.96
CA ARG A 91 19.57 -10.75 -8.00
C ARG A 91 20.37 -9.51 -8.43
N ARG A 92 19.89 -8.80 -9.46
CA ARG A 92 20.57 -7.61 -10.01
C ARG A 92 19.65 -6.41 -10.03
N THR A 93 18.43 -6.61 -10.50
CA THR A 93 17.46 -5.55 -10.65
C THR A 93 16.92 -5.15 -9.28
N PHE A 94 17.05 -3.89 -8.93
CA PHE A 94 16.33 -3.30 -7.83
C PHE A 94 14.90 -2.98 -8.25
N ARG A 95 13.96 -3.18 -7.35
CA ARG A 95 12.53 -2.87 -7.56
C ARG A 95 12.05 -2.01 -6.42
N PHE A 96 11.66 -0.78 -6.75
CA PHE A 96 11.02 0.12 -5.80
C PHE A 96 9.51 -0.05 -5.90
N LEU A 97 8.90 -0.50 -4.80
CA LEU A 97 7.52 -0.90 -4.71
C LEU A 97 6.82 -0.06 -3.63
N VAL A 98 5.51 0.11 -3.80
CA VAL A 98 4.65 0.61 -2.72
C VAL A 98 3.45 -0.31 -2.55
N ASP A 99 3.16 -0.65 -1.30
CA ASP A 99 1.96 -1.37 -0.92
C ASP A 99 0.74 -0.43 -0.97
N THR A 100 -0.31 -0.87 -1.65
CA THR A 100 -1.58 -0.15 -1.73
C THR A 100 -2.73 -1.08 -1.37
N ARG A 101 -3.92 -0.51 -1.14
CA ARG A 101 -5.15 -1.32 -0.93
C ARG A 101 -5.47 -2.28 -2.06
N HIS A 102 -4.98 -2.00 -3.28
CA HIS A 102 -5.22 -2.79 -4.48
C HIS A 102 -4.02 -3.70 -4.82
N GLY A 103 -3.12 -3.91 -3.86
CA GLY A 103 -1.89 -4.68 -4.04
C GLY A 103 -0.65 -3.81 -4.25
N ARG A 104 0.42 -4.43 -4.74
CA ARG A 104 1.72 -3.78 -4.93
C ARG A 104 1.80 -3.03 -6.24
N ARG A 105 2.23 -1.78 -6.17
CA ARG A 105 2.53 -0.95 -7.34
C ARG A 105 4.03 -0.79 -7.48
N LEU A 106 4.55 -1.08 -8.68
CA LEU A 106 5.94 -0.81 -9.04
C LEU A 106 6.11 0.67 -9.39
N LEU A 107 7.04 1.33 -8.71
CA LEU A 107 7.40 2.72 -8.97
C LEU A 107 8.59 2.82 -9.92
N ALA A 108 9.60 1.98 -9.75
CA ALA A 108 10.76 1.90 -10.62
C ALA A 108 11.40 0.50 -10.56
N ALA A 109 12.05 0.08 -11.64
CA ALA A 109 12.90 -1.09 -11.68
C ALA A 109 14.16 -0.78 -12.49
N SER A 110 15.34 -1.06 -11.93
CA SER A 110 16.62 -0.86 -12.61
C SER A 110 17.74 -1.60 -11.90
N GLU A 111 18.80 -1.95 -12.63
CA GLU A 111 20.07 -2.43 -12.04
C GLU A 111 20.93 -1.26 -11.52
N ASP A 112 20.65 -0.03 -11.97
CA ASP A 112 21.36 1.18 -11.59
C ASP A 112 20.79 1.78 -10.29
N VAL A 113 21.65 1.89 -9.28
CA VAL A 113 21.34 2.49 -7.97
C VAL A 113 20.87 3.94 -8.11
N ASP A 114 21.44 4.72 -9.03
CA ASP A 114 21.06 6.13 -9.20
C ASP A 114 19.66 6.32 -9.80
N VAL A 115 19.19 5.36 -10.59
CA VAL A 115 17.80 5.36 -11.08
C VAL A 115 16.84 5.13 -9.90
N ILE A 116 17.17 4.19 -9.01
CA ILE A 116 16.36 3.91 -7.82
C ILE A 116 16.39 5.07 -6.85
N ARG A 117 17.58 5.64 -6.57
CA ARG A 117 17.73 6.82 -5.72
C ARG A 117 16.83 7.97 -6.20
N ARG A 118 16.86 8.29 -7.50
CA ARG A 118 15.99 9.32 -8.09
C ARG A 118 14.51 8.98 -7.93
N ALA A 119 14.11 7.72 -8.17
CA ALA A 119 12.74 7.31 -7.98
C ALA A 119 12.26 7.44 -6.52
N VAL A 120 13.14 7.16 -5.56
CA VAL A 120 12.89 7.38 -4.12
C VAL A 120 12.78 8.88 -3.83
N THR A 121 13.67 9.72 -4.36
CA THR A 121 13.58 11.18 -4.24
C THR A 121 12.23 11.70 -4.75
N ASP A 122 11.82 11.29 -5.95
CA ASP A 122 10.54 11.70 -6.55
C ASP A 122 9.35 11.23 -5.70
N TYR A 123 9.46 10.06 -5.08
CA TYR A 123 8.44 9.54 -4.18
C TYR A 123 8.34 10.37 -2.89
N VAL A 124 9.47 10.62 -2.23
CA VAL A 124 9.55 11.44 -1.01
C VAL A 124 8.99 12.84 -1.26
N ALA A 125 9.41 13.49 -2.35
CA ALA A 125 8.92 14.81 -2.74
C ALA A 125 7.41 14.83 -2.94
N ARG A 126 6.85 13.86 -3.69
CA ARG A 126 5.40 13.73 -3.88
C ARG A 126 4.68 13.55 -2.56
N ARG A 127 5.21 12.72 -1.66
CA ARG A 127 4.58 12.41 -0.37
C ARG A 127 4.57 13.61 0.58
N LEU A 128 5.63 14.42 0.58
CA LEU A 128 5.67 15.69 1.32
C LEU A 128 4.61 16.67 0.80
N VAL A 129 4.49 16.82 -0.51
CA VAL A 129 3.47 17.70 -1.14
C VAL A 129 2.06 17.19 -0.86
N GLU A 130 1.82 15.88 -0.91
CA GLU A 130 0.52 15.29 -0.56
C GLU A 130 0.14 15.58 0.90
N ARG A 131 1.10 15.48 1.82
CA ARG A 131 0.88 15.84 3.24
C ARG A 131 0.51 17.31 3.39
N GLU A 132 1.24 18.21 2.75
CA GLU A 132 0.95 19.65 2.82
C GLU A 132 -0.46 19.96 2.31
N LYS A 133 -0.85 19.34 1.17
CA LYS A 133 -2.20 19.48 0.63
C LYS A 133 -3.27 18.95 1.58
N ALA A 134 -3.04 17.82 2.24
CA ALA A 134 -3.97 17.26 3.21
C ALA A 134 -4.14 18.20 4.42
N LEU A 135 -3.04 18.73 4.97
CA LEU A 135 -3.08 19.68 6.07
C LEU A 135 -3.78 21.00 5.67
N ALA A 136 -3.56 21.49 4.45
CA ALA A 136 -4.25 22.67 3.94
C ALA A 136 -5.75 22.44 3.72
N ALA A 137 -6.13 21.24 3.27
CA ALA A 137 -7.53 20.86 3.12
C ALA A 137 -8.25 20.77 4.47
N ASP A 138 -7.60 20.21 5.49
CA ASP A 138 -8.15 20.13 6.86
C ASP A 138 -8.22 21.49 7.55
N ALA A 139 -7.28 22.40 7.26
CA ALA A 139 -7.27 23.76 7.81
C ALA A 139 -8.31 24.69 7.17
N SER A 140 -8.77 24.39 5.95
CA SER A 140 -9.87 25.10 5.34
C SER A 140 -11.16 24.64 6.05
N PRO A 141 -11.94 25.52 6.72
CA PRO A 141 -13.20 25.12 7.30
C PRO A 141 -14.02 24.55 6.15
N ALA A 142 -14.31 23.25 6.24
CA ALA A 142 -14.96 22.49 5.19
C ALA A 142 -15.97 23.38 4.47
N ALA A 143 -15.72 23.67 3.20
CA ALA A 143 -16.80 24.09 2.34
C ALA A 143 -17.86 23.02 2.55
N ALA A 144 -18.95 23.41 3.22
CA ALA A 144 -20.03 22.53 3.62
C ALA A 144 -20.30 21.59 2.44
N PRO A 145 -20.47 20.27 2.68
CA PRO A 145 -20.55 19.29 1.61
C PRO A 145 -21.51 19.84 0.56
N SER A 146 -20.96 20.21 -0.60
CA SER A 146 -21.78 20.49 -1.75
C SER A 146 -22.44 19.16 -2.05
N HIS A 147 -23.68 19.02 -1.59
CA HIS A 147 -24.63 18.01 -2.02
C HIS A 147 -24.93 18.23 -3.51
N GLU A 148 -23.93 18.19 -4.37
CA GLU A 148 -24.10 18.06 -5.82
C GLU A 148 -24.16 16.57 -6.17
N ALA A 149 -25.11 15.88 -5.54
CA ALA A 149 -25.66 14.61 -6.01
C ALA A 149 -26.99 14.28 -5.30
N ALA A 150 -27.95 15.22 -5.24
CA ALA A 150 -29.38 14.89 -5.11
C ALA A 150 -30.28 16.14 -5.22
N GLY A 151 -31.06 16.22 -6.30
CA GLY A 151 -32.39 16.84 -6.29
C GLY A 151 -32.49 18.36 -6.23
N ARG A 152 -32.45 19.01 -7.41
CA ARG A 152 -33.03 20.35 -7.65
C ARG A 152 -34.56 20.31 -7.50
N HIS A 153 -35.12 20.19 -6.29
CA HIS A 153 -36.56 20.38 -6.04
C HIS A 153 -36.86 20.91 -4.61
N GLY A 154 -35.99 21.77 -4.04
CA GLY A 154 -36.25 22.41 -2.74
C GLY A 154 -37.20 23.62 -2.81
N GLY A 155 -37.24 24.31 -3.96
CA GLY A 155 -38.14 25.46 -4.18
C GLY A 155 -39.58 25.07 -4.51
N ASP A 156 -39.77 23.91 -5.15
CA ASP A 156 -41.08 23.45 -5.63
C ASP A 156 -42.03 23.06 -4.52
N LEU A 157 -41.55 22.52 -3.39
CA LEU A 157 -42.43 22.18 -2.26
C LEU A 157 -42.95 23.43 -1.54
N LEU A 158 -42.11 24.46 -1.42
CA LEU A 158 -42.49 25.71 -0.76
C LEU A 158 -43.43 26.52 -1.66
N PHE A 159 -43.17 26.53 -2.98
CA PHE A 159 -44.11 27.07 -3.97
C PHE A 159 -45.44 26.30 -3.99
N ALA A 160 -45.41 24.97 -3.98
CA ALA A 160 -46.62 24.14 -3.93
C ALA A 160 -47.42 24.35 -2.64
N PHE A 161 -46.73 24.52 -1.50
CA PHE A 161 -47.37 24.80 -0.22
C PHE A 161 -48.02 26.19 -0.19
N VAL A 162 -47.32 27.23 -0.66
CA VAL A 162 -47.87 28.59 -0.74
C VAL A 162 -49.04 28.66 -1.73
N MET A 163 -48.93 28.01 -2.88
CA MET A 163 -50.05 27.92 -3.84
C MET A 163 -51.24 27.15 -3.28
N GLY A 164 -51.01 26.03 -2.60
CA GLY A 164 -52.07 25.26 -1.93
C GLY A 164 -52.77 26.07 -0.85
N ALA A 165 -52.02 26.82 -0.03
CA ALA A 165 -52.59 27.68 1.01
C ALA A 165 -53.44 28.82 0.43
N LEU A 166 -52.99 29.44 -0.67
CA LEU A 166 -53.73 30.51 -1.33
C LEU A 166 -55.04 30.01 -1.96
N VAL A 167 -55.02 28.86 -2.63
CA VAL A 167 -56.22 28.23 -3.21
C VAL A 167 -57.19 27.79 -2.10
N GLY A 168 -56.68 27.21 -1.01
CA GLY A 168 -57.49 26.85 0.15
C GLY A 168 -58.18 28.06 0.79
N ALA A 169 -57.45 29.15 0.99
CA ALA A 169 -57.99 30.38 1.57
C ALA A 169 -59.07 31.02 0.68
N THR A 170 -58.89 31.01 -0.64
CA THR A 170 -59.89 31.56 -1.58
C THR A 170 -61.18 30.74 -1.59
N LEU A 171 -61.08 29.40 -1.63
CA LEU A 171 -62.26 28.53 -1.55
C LEU A 171 -62.99 28.66 -0.20
N PHE A 172 -62.25 28.81 0.89
CA PHE A 172 -62.84 29.04 2.21
C PHE A 172 -63.61 30.37 2.27
N TYR A 173 -63.05 31.45 1.72
CA TYR A 173 -63.72 32.75 1.71
C TYR A 173 -64.98 32.74 0.83
N LEU A 174 -64.95 32.06 -0.32
CA LEU A 174 -66.11 31.90 -1.20
C LEU A 174 -67.22 31.09 -0.52
N ALA A 175 -66.87 30.00 0.18
CA ALA A 175 -67.86 29.21 0.93
C ALA A 175 -68.46 29.97 2.11
N LEU A 176 -67.65 30.77 2.81
CA LEU A 176 -68.13 31.61 3.91
C LEU A 176 -69.04 32.74 3.41
N TRP A 177 -68.70 33.34 2.27
CA TRP A 177 -69.50 34.38 1.64
C TRP A 177 -70.83 33.83 1.10
N TRP A 178 -70.82 32.65 0.50
CA TRP A 178 -72.04 31.94 0.07
C TRP A 178 -72.97 31.64 1.25
N ARG A 179 -72.42 31.21 2.40
CA ARG A 179 -73.20 30.91 3.62
C ARG A 179 -73.78 32.14 4.33
N ILE A 180 -73.30 33.35 4.00
CA ILE A 180 -73.82 34.61 4.56
C ILE A 180 -74.95 35.18 3.69
N LEU A 181 -75.04 34.75 2.42
CA LEU A 181 -76.01 35.25 1.45
C LEU A 181 -77.28 34.39 1.33
N GLU A 182 -77.35 33.27 2.06
CA GLU A 182 -78.44 32.29 2.10
C GLU A 182 -79.10 32.28 3.48
#